data_AF-A0A3D0CWX1-F1
#
_entry.id   AF-A0A3D0CWX1-F1
#
_cell.length_a   1.000
_cell.length_b   1.000
_cell.length_c   1.000
_cell.angle_alpha   90.00
_cell.angle_beta   90.00
_cell.angle_gamma   90.00
#
_symmetry.space_group_name_H-M   'P 1'
#
loop_
_entity.id
_entity.type
_entity.pdbx_description
1 polymer ?
#
loop_
_entity_poly.entity_id
_entity_poly.type
_entity_poly.pdbx_seq_one_letter_code
_entity_poly.pdbx_strand_id
1 'polypeptide(L)'
;MVAVPAWPVALHRDEALFSPVSRPTLLRTSVIPWLMATVPPDQPLVSDDPMIAFRAGRRLPPDLTDTSFTKIASGFLTVDELVAATQREQPAAIVFWSDRFASLPEWRAWVEKHYVVGCQYAPKRVLFLRPDLADRAPLCP
;
A
#
# COMPACT_ATOMS: atom_id res chain seq x y z
N MET A 1 26.12 31.40 24.93
CA MET A 1 26.69 30.05 24.79
C MET A 1 25.53 29.07 24.99
N VAL A 2 24.92 28.58 23.92
CA VAL A 2 23.73 27.69 23.99
C VAL A 2 24.19 26.28 23.66
N ALA A 3 24.02 25.36 24.60
CA ALA A 3 24.37 23.96 24.40
C ALA A 3 23.33 23.31 23.48
N VAL A 4 23.80 22.75 22.36
CA VAL A 4 23.02 21.86 21.49
C VAL A 4 23.06 20.47 22.16
N PRO A 5 21.93 19.85 22.51
CA PRO A 5 21.97 18.49 23.03
C PRO A 5 22.40 17.53 21.90
N ALA A 6 23.54 16.88 22.10
CA ALA A 6 24.05 15.85 21.21
C ALA A 6 23.10 14.65 21.24
N TRP A 7 22.73 14.16 20.05
CA TRP A 7 21.91 12.97 19.88
C TRP A 7 22.73 11.84 19.20
N PRO A 8 23.52 11.02 19.92
CA PRO A 8 24.25 9.93 19.28
C PRO A 8 23.75 8.51 19.59
N VAL A 9 22.87 8.28 20.58
CA VAL A 9 22.59 6.90 21.03
C VAL A 9 21.45 6.22 20.24
N ALA A 10 20.54 6.97 19.62
CA ALA A 10 19.42 6.38 18.88
C ALA A 10 19.84 5.70 17.57
N LEU A 11 21.00 6.08 17.00
CA LEU A 11 21.46 5.59 15.69
C LEU A 11 22.24 4.27 15.75
N HIS A 12 22.61 3.76 16.94
CA HIS A 12 23.37 2.50 17.06
C HIS A 12 22.51 1.26 17.32
N ARG A 13 21.17 1.38 17.27
CA ARG A 13 20.25 0.25 17.46
C ARG A 13 19.54 -0.24 16.21
N ASP A 14 19.81 0.35 15.04
CA ASP A 14 19.13 -0.02 13.80
C ASP A 14 19.79 -1.17 13.05
N GLU A 15 21.10 -1.41 13.23
CA GLU A 15 21.79 -2.49 12.49
C GLU A 15 21.36 -3.89 12.94
N ALA A 16 20.97 -4.04 14.21
CA ALA A 16 20.46 -5.31 14.75
C ALA A 16 18.97 -5.59 14.43
N LEU A 17 18.26 -4.61 13.87
CA LEU A 17 16.87 -4.76 13.41
C LEU A 17 16.76 -5.10 11.92
N PHE A 18 17.90 -5.21 11.21
CA PHE A 18 17.96 -5.86 9.91
C PHE A 18 17.70 -7.37 10.08
N SER A 19 16.42 -7.69 10.19
CA SER A 19 15.91 -9.05 10.02
C SER A 19 16.45 -9.60 8.70
N PRO A 20 16.90 -10.88 8.63
CA PRO A 20 17.31 -11.48 7.37
C PRO A 20 16.22 -11.22 6.34
N VAL A 21 16.63 -10.77 5.14
CA VAL A 21 15.76 -10.39 4.03
C VAL A 21 14.73 -11.50 3.80
N SER A 22 13.56 -11.32 4.41
CA SER A 22 12.49 -12.30 4.34
C SER A 22 11.94 -12.26 2.92
N ARG A 23 11.47 -13.38 2.35
CA ARG A 23 10.78 -13.43 1.04
C ARG A 23 9.84 -12.23 0.73
N PRO A 24 9.08 -11.63 1.68
CA PRO A 24 8.33 -10.39 1.44
C PRO A 24 9.14 -9.17 0.95
N THR A 25 10.43 -9.06 1.24
CA THR A 25 11.29 -7.96 0.76
C THR A 25 11.66 -8.12 -0.71
N LEU A 26 11.90 -9.36 -1.18
CA LEU A 26 12.18 -9.66 -2.59
C LEU A 26 10.98 -9.33 -3.50
N LEU A 27 9.75 -9.52 -3.01
CA LEU A 27 8.53 -9.16 -3.72
C LEU A 27 8.34 -7.63 -3.86
N ARG A 28 8.81 -6.82 -2.89
CA ARG A 28 8.70 -5.35 -2.98
C ARG A 28 9.55 -4.79 -4.13
N THR A 29 10.73 -5.38 -4.37
CA THR A 29 11.67 -4.91 -5.38
C THR A 29 11.10 -5.02 -6.80
N SER A 30 10.22 -5.99 -7.05
CA SER A 30 9.59 -6.17 -8.36
C SER A 30 8.21 -5.50 -8.48
N VAL A 31 7.48 -5.37 -7.37
CA VAL A 31 6.18 -4.65 -7.32
C VAL A 31 6.31 -3.17 -7.62
N ILE A 32 7.33 -2.49 -7.09
CA ILE A 32 7.49 -1.04 -7.28
C ILE A 32 7.67 -0.70 -8.78
N PRO A 33 8.62 -1.32 -9.52
CA PRO A 33 8.74 -1.11 -10.97
C PRO A 33 7.46 -1.46 -11.74
N TRP A 34 6.77 -2.53 -11.37
CA TRP A 34 5.52 -2.92 -12.02
C TRP A 34 4.42 -1.86 -11.84
N LEU A 35 4.26 -1.34 -10.62
CA LEU A 35 3.33 -0.23 -10.34
C LEU A 35 3.73 1.03 -11.10
N MET A 36 5.02 1.32 -11.24
CA MET A 36 5.52 2.46 -12.00
C MET A 36 5.18 2.36 -13.50
N ALA A 37 5.21 1.14 -14.06
CA ALA A 37 4.87 0.89 -15.46
C ALA A 37 3.36 0.85 -15.72
N THR A 38 2.56 0.46 -14.72
CA THR A 38 1.12 0.18 -14.88
C THR A 38 0.25 1.36 -14.49
N VAL A 39 0.58 2.05 -13.40
CA VAL A 39 -0.22 3.14 -12.84
C VAL A 39 0.30 4.47 -13.38
N PRO A 40 -0.52 5.33 -14.02
CA PRO A 40 -0.08 6.66 -14.44
C PRO A 40 0.40 7.53 -13.26
N PRO A 41 1.42 8.38 -13.43
CA PRO A 41 2.04 9.13 -12.32
C PRO A 41 1.12 10.16 -11.65
N ASP A 42 0.12 10.64 -12.37
CA ASP A 42 -0.90 11.59 -11.92
C ASP A 42 -2.10 10.91 -11.22
N GLN A 43 -2.18 9.57 -11.26
CA GLN A 43 -3.30 8.84 -10.71
C GLN A 43 -3.01 8.28 -9.31
N PRO A 44 -4.00 8.34 -8.40
CA PRO A 44 -3.81 7.88 -7.03
C PRO A 44 -3.68 6.36 -6.94
N LEU A 45 -2.97 5.91 -5.93
CA LEU A 45 -2.82 4.52 -5.54
C LEU A 45 -3.19 4.38 -4.07
N VAL A 46 -3.98 3.36 -3.72
CA VAL A 46 -4.27 3.01 -2.33
C VAL A 46 -3.42 1.80 -1.93
N SER A 47 -2.86 1.82 -0.73
CA SER A 47 -2.06 0.70 -0.21
C SER A 47 -2.19 0.65 1.31
N ASP A 48 -2.27 -0.55 1.87
CA ASP A 48 -2.15 -0.70 3.33
C ASP A 48 -0.70 -0.63 3.83
N ASP A 49 0.25 -0.51 2.90
CA ASP A 49 1.63 -0.13 3.14
C ASP A 49 1.97 1.14 2.36
N PRO A 50 1.93 2.32 3.00
CA PRO A 50 2.17 3.60 2.34
C PRO A 50 3.55 3.70 1.66
N MET A 51 4.53 2.93 2.12
CA MET A 51 5.88 2.95 1.54
C MET A 51 5.89 2.43 0.10
N ILE A 52 4.94 1.56 -0.28
CA ILE A 52 4.81 1.08 -1.66
C ILE A 52 4.40 2.22 -2.59
N ALA A 53 3.36 2.98 -2.22
CA ALA A 53 2.90 4.13 -3.00
C ALA A 53 4.01 5.18 -3.13
N PHE A 54 4.66 5.50 -2.01
CA PHE A 54 5.76 6.46 -1.97
C PHE A 54 6.92 6.05 -2.90
N ARG A 55 7.39 4.80 -2.81
CA ARG A 55 8.49 4.31 -3.65
C ARG A 55 8.12 4.15 -5.11
N ALA A 56 6.85 3.86 -5.42
CA ALA A 56 6.34 3.87 -6.78
C ALA A 56 6.14 5.28 -7.34
N GLY A 57 6.35 6.34 -6.53
CA GLY A 57 6.10 7.72 -6.94
C GLY A 57 4.64 7.95 -7.27
N ARG A 58 3.72 7.38 -6.48
CA ARG A 58 2.28 7.56 -6.63
C ARG A 58 1.69 8.25 -5.42
N ARG A 59 0.70 9.12 -5.66
CA ARG A 59 -0.03 9.82 -4.59
C ARG A 59 -0.96 8.84 -3.88
N LEU A 60 -0.97 8.88 -2.55
CA LEU A 60 -2.05 8.28 -1.76
C LEU A 60 -3.21 9.28 -1.62
N PRO A 61 -4.47 8.83 -1.68
CA PRO A 61 -5.58 9.68 -1.26
C PRO A 61 -5.36 10.19 0.19
N PRO A 62 -5.63 11.48 0.50
CA PRO A 62 -5.36 12.05 1.82
C PRO A 62 -5.98 11.23 2.97
N ASP A 63 -7.25 10.84 2.81
CA ASP A 63 -7.99 10.08 3.82
C ASP A 63 -7.45 8.65 4.00
N LEU A 64 -6.75 8.12 2.99
CA LEU A 64 -6.21 6.75 2.95
C LEU A 64 -4.68 6.71 3.02
N THR A 65 -4.05 7.82 3.40
CA THR A 65 -2.59 7.90 3.54
C THR A 65 -2.09 7.15 4.78
N ASP A 66 -2.92 7.08 5.82
CA ASP A 66 -2.65 6.25 7.01
C ASP A 66 -3.80 5.26 7.23
N THR A 67 -3.51 3.99 6.97
CA THR A 67 -4.40 2.85 7.18
C THR A 67 -3.86 1.93 8.28
N SER A 68 -3.31 2.51 9.36
CA SER A 68 -2.75 1.76 10.47
C SER A 68 -3.76 0.79 11.13
N PHE A 69 -3.23 -0.27 11.73
CA PHE A 69 -4.03 -1.19 12.56
C PHE A 69 -4.80 -0.45 13.65
N THR A 70 -4.19 0.56 14.27
CA THR A 70 -4.84 1.37 15.32
C THR A 70 -6.08 2.07 14.79
N LYS A 71 -6.00 2.76 13.64
CA LYS A 71 -7.16 3.43 13.04
C LYS A 71 -8.30 2.46 12.72
N ILE A 72 -7.95 1.31 12.15
CA ILE A 72 -8.92 0.27 11.80
C ILE A 72 -9.57 -0.30 13.08
N ALA A 73 -8.76 -0.69 14.07
CA ALA A 73 -9.25 -1.33 15.31
C ALA A 73 -10.06 -0.39 16.20
N SER A 74 -9.80 0.92 16.14
CA SER A 74 -10.55 1.94 16.89
C SER A 74 -11.77 2.47 16.15
N GLY A 75 -12.00 2.06 14.90
CA GLY A 75 -13.12 2.52 14.09
C GLY A 75 -12.96 3.91 13.48
N PHE A 76 -11.76 4.52 13.56
CA PHE A 76 -11.44 5.78 12.87
C PHE A 76 -11.19 5.61 11.36
N LEU A 77 -11.15 4.37 10.90
CA LEU A 77 -11.18 4.03 9.48
C LEU A 77 -12.07 2.79 9.30
N THR A 78 -13.30 3.04 8.91
CA THR A 78 -14.33 2.02 8.65
C THR A 78 -14.28 1.53 7.20
N VAL A 79 -14.94 0.40 6.93
CA VAL A 79 -15.11 -0.10 5.56
C VAL A 79 -15.89 0.90 4.70
N ASP A 80 -16.92 1.54 5.25
CA ASP A 80 -17.71 2.54 4.54
C ASP A 80 -16.88 3.77 4.17
N GLU A 81 -16.00 4.23 5.05
CA GLU A 81 -15.07 5.32 4.75
C GLU A 81 -14.04 4.93 3.67
N LEU A 82 -13.52 3.70 3.72
CA LEU A 82 -12.64 3.15 2.67
C LEU A 82 -13.35 3.14 1.32
N VAL A 83 -14.58 2.65 1.27
CA VAL A 83 -15.41 2.61 0.07
C VAL A 83 -15.69 4.02 -0.45
N ALA A 84 -16.17 4.92 0.41
CA ALA A 84 -16.51 6.28 0.04
C ALA A 84 -15.29 7.06 -0.48
N ALA A 85 -14.14 6.96 0.19
CA ALA A 85 -12.90 7.59 -0.25
C ALA A 85 -12.42 7.00 -1.60
N THR A 86 -12.51 5.68 -1.76
CA THR A 86 -12.11 5.02 -3.02
C THR A 86 -13.02 5.39 -4.18
N GLN A 87 -14.34 5.48 -3.97
CA GLN A 87 -15.29 5.92 -4.98
C GLN A 87 -15.06 7.37 -5.41
N ARG A 88 -14.73 8.25 -4.46
CA ARG A 88 -14.47 9.67 -4.73
C ARG A 88 -13.18 9.88 -5.52
N GLU A 89 -12.11 9.19 -5.12
CA GLU A 89 -10.76 9.42 -5.64
C GLU A 89 -10.42 8.52 -6.84
N GLN A 90 -11.18 7.43 -7.02
CA GLN A 90 -11.06 6.45 -8.11
C GLN A 90 -9.60 6.04 -8.39
N PRO A 91 -8.88 5.50 -7.38
CA PRO A 91 -7.49 5.14 -7.54
C PRO A 91 -7.30 4.16 -8.70
N ALA A 92 -6.20 4.31 -9.40
CA ALA A 92 -5.80 3.45 -10.51
C ALA A 92 -5.47 2.03 -10.02
N ALA A 93 -4.96 1.91 -8.80
CA ALA A 93 -4.62 0.64 -8.18
C ALA A 93 -4.90 0.62 -6.68
N ILE A 94 -5.23 -0.57 -6.17
CA ILE A 94 -5.38 -0.85 -4.74
C ILE A 94 -4.47 -2.02 -4.40
N VAL A 95 -3.54 -1.80 -3.46
CA VAL A 95 -2.50 -2.75 -3.09
C VAL A 95 -2.77 -3.31 -1.69
N PHE A 96 -3.01 -4.61 -1.62
CA PHE A 96 -3.04 -5.35 -0.37
C PHE A 96 -1.65 -5.96 -0.19
N TRP A 97 -0.92 -5.52 0.83
CA TRP A 97 0.46 -5.96 1.05
C TRP A 97 0.71 -6.47 2.47
N SER A 98 0.07 -5.85 3.45
CA SER A 98 0.17 -6.23 4.86
C SER A 98 -1.06 -7.02 5.31
N ASP A 99 -1.13 -7.32 6.61
CA ASP A 99 -2.31 -7.96 7.20
C ASP A 99 -3.45 -6.97 7.53
N ARG A 100 -3.26 -5.66 7.32
CA ARG A 100 -4.23 -4.60 7.68
C ARG A 100 -5.48 -4.63 6.81
N PHE A 101 -5.33 -4.59 5.48
CA PHE A 101 -6.52 -4.76 4.62
C PHE A 101 -7.00 -6.21 4.63
N ALA A 102 -6.12 -7.18 4.90
CA ALA A 102 -6.52 -8.56 5.04
C ALA A 102 -7.42 -8.82 6.27
N SER A 103 -7.42 -7.94 7.28
CA SER A 103 -8.35 -8.01 8.41
C SER A 103 -9.72 -7.40 8.12
N LEU A 104 -9.95 -6.86 6.91
CA LEU A 104 -11.20 -6.23 6.48
C LEU A 104 -11.81 -7.02 5.30
N PRO A 105 -12.49 -8.15 5.56
CA PRO A 105 -13.01 -9.01 4.50
C PRO A 105 -14.08 -8.32 3.64
N GLU A 106 -14.91 -7.46 4.22
CA GLU A 106 -15.92 -6.68 3.50
C GLU A 106 -15.28 -5.67 2.55
N TRP A 107 -14.19 -5.04 2.96
CA TRP A 107 -13.40 -4.16 2.09
C TRP A 107 -12.83 -4.94 0.90
N ARG A 108 -12.23 -6.11 1.16
CA ARG A 108 -11.74 -7.00 0.08
C ARG A 108 -12.85 -7.37 -0.90
N ALA A 109 -14.00 -7.81 -0.39
CA ALA A 109 -15.12 -8.22 -1.24
C ALA A 109 -15.63 -7.06 -2.11
N TRP A 110 -15.64 -5.83 -1.56
CA TRP A 110 -15.97 -4.65 -2.32
C TRP A 110 -14.93 -4.38 -3.43
N VAL A 111 -13.64 -4.45 -3.12
CA VAL A 111 -12.57 -4.25 -4.12
C VAL A 111 -12.66 -5.26 -5.24
N GLU A 112 -12.83 -6.55 -4.94
CA GLU A 112 -12.93 -7.64 -5.92
C GLU A 112 -14.14 -7.50 -6.87
N LYS A 113 -15.18 -6.75 -6.46
CA LYS A 113 -16.34 -6.44 -7.30
C LYS A 113 -16.11 -5.28 -8.26
N HIS A 114 -15.23 -4.34 -7.93
CA HIS A 114 -15.07 -3.08 -8.67
C HIS A 114 -13.72 -2.95 -9.39
N TYR A 115 -12.75 -3.75 -8.98
CA TYR A 115 -11.39 -3.76 -9.50
C TYR A 115 -11.03 -5.17 -9.98
N VAL A 116 -10.12 -5.24 -10.94
CA VAL A 116 -9.63 -6.50 -11.51
C VAL A 116 -8.33 -6.89 -10.83
N VAL A 117 -8.11 -8.18 -10.59
CA VAL A 117 -6.81 -8.65 -10.10
C VAL A 117 -5.75 -8.38 -11.17
N GLY A 118 -4.79 -7.50 -10.87
CA GLY A 118 -3.60 -7.31 -11.68
C GLY A 118 -2.59 -8.40 -11.38
N CYS A 119 -2.21 -8.54 -10.10
CA CYS A 119 -1.24 -9.56 -9.65
C CYS A 119 -1.57 -10.16 -8.29
N GLN A 120 -1.35 -11.45 -8.14
CA GLN A 120 -1.54 -12.18 -6.89
C GLN A 120 -0.25 -12.91 -6.49
N TYR A 121 0.32 -12.48 -5.37
CA TYR A 121 1.56 -13.06 -4.82
C TYR A 121 1.30 -14.04 -3.67
N ALA A 122 0.20 -13.81 -2.95
CA ALA A 122 -0.29 -14.67 -1.87
C ALA A 122 -1.79 -14.37 -1.66
N PRO A 123 -2.53 -15.20 -0.92
CA PRO A 123 -3.96 -14.95 -0.65
C PRO A 123 -4.26 -13.55 -0.08
N LYS A 124 -3.35 -13.03 0.75
CA LYS A 124 -3.46 -11.68 1.35
C LYS A 124 -2.67 -10.59 0.63
N ARG A 125 -1.86 -10.95 -0.38
CA ARG A 125 -0.97 -10.02 -1.09
C ARG A 125 -1.38 -9.95 -2.55
N VAL A 126 -2.22 -8.98 -2.86
CA VAL A 126 -2.91 -8.86 -4.14
C VAL A 126 -2.89 -7.40 -4.57
N LEU A 127 -2.61 -7.18 -5.84
CA LEU A 127 -2.65 -5.88 -6.50
C LEU A 127 -3.89 -5.88 -7.39
N PHE A 128 -4.78 -4.92 -7.13
CA PHE A 128 -5.98 -4.70 -7.90
C PHE A 128 -5.81 -3.47 -8.78
N LEU A 129 -6.34 -3.52 -10.00
CA LEU A 129 -6.29 -2.46 -10.99
C LEU A 129 -7.69 -2.00 -11.34
N ARG A 130 -7.83 -0.70 -11.61
CA ARG A 130 -9.06 -0.16 -12.18
C ARG A 130 -9.29 -0.83 -13.55
N PRO A 131 -10.53 -1.20 -13.91
CA PRO A 131 -10.77 -2.04 -15.09
C PRO A 131 -10.18 -1.51 -16.41
N ASP A 132 -10.13 -0.20 -16.62
CA ASP A 132 -9.55 0.45 -17.81
C ASP A 132 -8.02 0.27 -17.96
N LEU A 133 -7.33 -0.08 -16.88
CA LEU A 133 -5.88 -0.29 -16.86
C LEU A 133 -5.48 -1.77 -16.96
N ALA A 134 -6.41 -2.69 -16.71
CA ALA A 134 -6.11 -4.13 -16.60
C ALA A 134 -5.55 -4.71 -17.91
N ASP A 135 -6.11 -4.35 -19.06
CA ASP A 135 -5.71 -4.88 -20.38
C ASP A 135 -4.30 -4.46 -20.82
N ARG A 136 -3.74 -3.42 -20.19
CA ARG A 136 -2.44 -2.85 -20.52
C ARG A 136 -1.37 -3.22 -19.50
N ALA A 137 -1.75 -3.93 -18.45
CA ALA A 137 -0.84 -4.29 -17.38
C ALA A 137 0.21 -5.29 -17.91
N PRO A 138 1.50 -5.09 -17.60
CA PRO A 138 2.52 -6.08 -17.89
C PRO A 138 2.27 -7.34 -17.06
N LEU A 139 2.85 -8.46 -17.49
CA LEU A 139 2.79 -9.71 -16.74
C LEU A 139 3.27 -9.51 -15.30
N CYS A 140 2.69 -10.30 -14.39
CA CYS A 140 3.07 -10.24 -13.00
C CYS A 140 4.52 -10.65 -12.80
N PRO A 141 5.28 -9.85 -12.03
CA PRO A 141 6.67 -10.13 -11.77
C PRO A 141 6.88 -11.15 -10.64
#